data_AF-A0A0H2SP36-F1
#
_entry.id   AF-A0A0H2SP36-F1
#
_cell.length_a   1.000
_cell.length_b   1.000
_cell.length_c   1.000
_cell.angle_alpha   90.00
_cell.angle_beta   90.00
_cell.angle_gamma   90.00
#
_symmetry.space_group_name_H-M   'P 1'
#
loop_
_entity.id
_entity.type
_entity.pdbx_description
1 polymer ?
#
loop_
_entity_poly.entity_id
_entity_poly.type
_entity_poly.pdbx_seq_one_letter_code
_entity_poly.pdbx_strand_id
1 'polypeptide(L)'
;MKSYKDLKKELLKKEGIKEIYYKKEKLFHFLNSIIQLRKEKGYSLRDLAEKTGIKYSNLSRIENRKQNISFETMWNLTSALGGELFITAKGKNVIELSDESVEKLKKLLI
;
A
#
# COMPACT_ATOMS: atom_id res chain seq x y z
N MET A 1 17.14 2.75 -27.82
CA MET A 1 16.37 3.49 -26.79
C MET A 1 16.63 2.83 -25.45
N LYS A 2 16.97 3.57 -24.37
CA LYS A 2 17.11 2.95 -23.03
C LYS A 2 15.75 2.46 -22.55
N SER A 3 15.69 1.27 -21.95
CA SER A 3 14.44 0.77 -21.36
C SER A 3 14.11 1.51 -20.05
N TYR A 4 12.84 1.46 -19.63
CA TYR A 4 12.46 1.96 -18.30
C TYR A 4 13.28 1.32 -17.18
N LYS A 5 13.61 0.03 -17.32
CA LYS A 5 14.41 -0.73 -16.33
C LYS A 5 15.85 -0.18 -16.24
N ASP A 6 16.45 0.15 -17.38
CA ASP A 6 17.81 0.71 -17.44
C ASP A 6 17.84 2.13 -16.87
N LEU A 7 16.85 2.96 -17.24
CA LEU A 7 16.71 4.31 -16.71
C LEU A 7 16.51 4.31 -15.20
N LYS A 8 15.65 3.43 -14.68
CA LYS A 8 15.46 3.25 -13.23
C LYS A 8 16.76 2.88 -12.53
N LYS A 9 17.53 1.92 -13.08
CA LYS A 9 18.81 1.48 -12.50
C LYS A 9 19.82 2.62 -12.42
N GLU A 10 19.88 3.48 -13.42
CA GLU A 10 20.78 4.64 -13.43
C GLU A 10 20.36 5.72 -12.43
N LEU A 11 19.07 6.05 -12.37
CA LEU A 11 18.54 7.06 -11.43
C LEU A 11 18.73 6.66 -9.97
N LEU A 12 18.59 5.37 -9.64
CA LEU A 12 18.79 4.85 -8.29
C LEU A 12 20.25 4.81 -7.83
N LYS A 13 21.23 5.12 -8.70
CA LYS A 13 22.64 5.27 -8.28
C LYS A 13 22.88 6.57 -7.50
N LYS A 14 22.02 7.58 -7.69
CA LYS A 14 22.12 8.87 -6.97
C LYS A 14 21.45 8.72 -5.60
N GLU A 15 22.20 8.92 -4.51
CA GLU A 15 21.72 8.66 -3.15
C GLU A 15 20.44 9.42 -2.79
N GLY A 16 20.36 10.72 -3.12
CA GLY A 16 19.14 11.50 -2.86
C GLY A 16 17.91 11.01 -3.63
N ILE A 17 18.08 10.50 -4.85
CA ILE A 17 16.98 9.91 -5.63
C ILE A 17 16.58 8.56 -5.05
N LYS A 18 17.57 7.75 -4.67
CA LYS A 18 17.39 6.43 -4.06
C LYS A 18 16.55 6.51 -2.79
N GLU A 19 16.88 7.45 -1.90
CA GLU A 19 16.15 7.63 -0.64
C GLU A 19 14.69 8.04 -0.86
N ILE A 20 14.45 9.04 -1.72
CA ILE A 20 13.09 9.50 -2.07
C ILE A 20 12.28 8.36 -2.69
N TYR A 21 12.91 7.58 -3.57
CA TYR A 21 12.28 6.44 -4.23
C TYR A 21 11.82 5.40 -3.20
N TYR A 22 12.72 4.91 -2.35
CA TYR A 22 12.39 3.88 -1.35
C TYR A 22 11.41 4.38 -0.28
N LYS A 23 11.48 5.66 0.09
CA LYS A 23 10.52 6.25 1.03
C LYS A 23 9.10 6.24 0.45
N LYS A 24 8.94 6.62 -0.82
CA LYS A 24 7.64 6.61 -1.50
C LYS A 24 7.16 5.21 -1.85
N GLU A 25 8.07 4.29 -2.14
CA GLU A 25 7.74 2.90 -2.49
C GLU A 25 6.91 2.24 -1.38
N LYS A 26 7.29 2.39 -0.11
CA LYS A 26 6.52 1.86 1.04
C LYS A 26 5.08 2.37 1.08
N LEU A 27 4.90 3.68 0.88
CA LEU A 27 3.56 4.28 0.81
C LEU A 27 2.78 3.74 -0.39
N PHE A 28 3.43 3.55 -1.54
CA PHE A 28 2.77 3.01 -2.73
C PHE A 28 2.35 1.55 -2.55
N HIS A 29 3.15 0.74 -1.86
CA HIS A 29 2.76 -0.62 -1.47
C HIS A 29 1.48 -0.60 -0.63
N PHE A 30 1.47 0.20 0.45
CA PHE A 30 0.29 0.36 1.28
C PHE A 30 -0.95 0.80 0.47
N LEU A 31 -0.81 1.82 -0.39
CA LEU A 31 -1.92 2.30 -1.22
C LEU A 31 -2.42 1.24 -2.20
N ASN A 32 -1.55 0.42 -2.76
CA ASN A 32 -1.97 -0.69 -3.62
C ASN A 32 -2.76 -1.74 -2.81
N SER A 33 -2.32 -2.08 -1.60
CA SER A 33 -3.06 -2.98 -0.70
C SER A 33 -4.44 -2.43 -0.37
N ILE A 34 -4.57 -1.12 -0.12
CA ILE A 34 -5.87 -0.46 0.08
C ILE A 34 -6.75 -0.57 -1.17
N ILE A 35 -6.22 -0.29 -2.36
CA ILE A 35 -6.96 -0.38 -3.62
C ILE A 35 -7.43 -1.82 -3.86
N GLN A 36 -6.56 -2.80 -3.59
CA GLN A 36 -6.85 -4.22 -3.76
C GLN A 36 -7.96 -4.66 -2.80
N LEU A 37 -7.81 -4.37 -1.51
CA LEU A 37 -8.82 -4.69 -0.50
C LEU A 37 -10.17 -4.02 -0.79
N ARG A 38 -10.15 -2.76 -1.26
CA ARG A 38 -11.38 -2.06 -1.68
C ARG A 38 -12.10 -2.80 -2.80
N LYS A 39 -11.35 -3.25 -3.82
CA LYS A 39 -11.90 -3.99 -4.96
C LYS A 39 -12.42 -5.37 -4.55
N GLU A 40 -11.71 -6.08 -3.68
CA GLU A 40 -12.15 -7.38 -3.13
C GLU A 40 -13.46 -7.26 -2.35
N LYS A 41 -13.65 -6.15 -1.63
CA LYS A 41 -14.91 -5.82 -0.95
C LYS A 41 -16.01 -5.30 -1.88
N GLY A 42 -15.74 -5.15 -3.18
CA GLY A 42 -16.70 -4.65 -4.16
C GLY A 42 -17.03 -3.17 -4.05
N TYR A 43 -16.22 -2.38 -3.33
CA TYR A 43 -16.51 -0.96 -3.10
C TYR A 43 -16.00 -0.07 -4.23
N SER A 44 -16.86 0.83 -4.68
CA SER A 44 -16.49 1.96 -5.51
C SER A 44 -15.63 2.96 -4.73
N LEU A 45 -14.97 3.87 -5.45
CA LEU A 45 -14.24 4.96 -4.79
C LEU A 45 -15.20 5.93 -4.07
N ARG A 46 -16.47 6.03 -4.50
CA ARG A 46 -17.49 6.82 -3.80
C ARG A 46 -17.91 6.16 -2.50
N ASP A 47 -18.09 4.84 -2.51
CA ASP A 47 -18.47 4.08 -1.32
C ASP A 47 -17.40 4.21 -0.24
N LEU A 48 -16.11 4.15 -0.62
CA LEU A 48 -15.02 4.36 0.32
C LEU A 48 -14.99 5.81 0.84
N ALA A 49 -15.27 6.80 0.00
CA ALA A 49 -15.35 8.20 0.42
C ALA A 49 -16.46 8.41 1.47
N GLU A 50 -17.64 7.81 1.26
CA GLU A 50 -18.75 7.86 2.21
C GLU A 50 -18.41 7.15 3.52
N LYS A 51 -17.81 5.95 3.46
CA LYS A 51 -17.40 5.18 4.65
C LYS A 51 -16.33 5.87 5.49
N THR A 52 -15.42 6.58 4.85
CA THR A 52 -14.27 7.23 5.53
C THR A 52 -14.55 8.68 5.91
N GLY A 53 -15.61 9.29 5.38
CA GLY A 53 -15.84 10.74 5.46
C GLY A 53 -14.82 11.58 4.68
N ILE A 54 -13.90 10.96 3.94
CA ILE A 54 -12.90 11.66 3.12
C ILE A 54 -13.56 12.10 1.83
N LYS A 55 -13.39 13.39 1.46
CA LYS A 55 -13.87 13.91 0.17
C LYS A 55 -13.39 13.04 -0.99
N TYR A 56 -14.29 12.65 -1.89
CA TYR A 56 -13.98 11.84 -3.07
C TYR A 56 -12.78 12.36 -3.88
N SER A 57 -12.68 13.68 -4.06
CA SER A 57 -11.55 14.31 -4.76
C SER A 57 -10.20 14.10 -4.05
N ASN A 58 -10.19 14.13 -2.72
CA ASN A 58 -9.00 13.84 -1.93
C ASN A 58 -8.65 12.35 -2.03
N LEU A 59 -9.64 11.47 -1.91
CA LEU A 59 -9.44 10.03 -2.01
C LEU A 59 -8.92 9.61 -3.39
N SER A 60 -9.42 10.23 -4.46
CA SER A 60 -8.89 10.05 -5.82
C SER A 60 -7.42 10.48 -5.92
N ARG A 61 -7.02 11.60 -5.32
CA ARG A 61 -5.60 12.02 -5.30
C ARG A 61 -4.73 11.06 -4.51
N ILE A 62 -5.25 10.48 -3.43
CA ILE A 62 -4.58 9.47 -2.61
C ILE A 62 -4.32 8.20 -3.44
N GLU A 63 -5.35 7.60 -4.03
CA GLU A 63 -5.18 6.37 -4.85
C GLU A 63 -4.28 6.60 -6.08
N ASN A 64 -4.30 7.81 -6.64
CA ASN A 64 -3.42 8.21 -7.74
C ASN A 64 -2.01 8.65 -7.30
N ARG A 65 -1.63 8.45 -6.02
CA ARG A 65 -0.28 8.73 -5.49
C ARG A 65 0.14 10.20 -5.60
N LYS A 66 -0.83 11.11 -5.66
CA LYS A 66 -0.62 12.56 -5.81
C LYS A 66 -0.52 13.29 -4.47
N GLN A 67 -0.59 12.57 -3.36
CA GLN A 67 -0.53 13.16 -2.02
C GLN A 67 0.10 12.19 -1.02
N ASN A 68 0.80 12.74 -0.03
CA ASN A 68 1.17 11.99 1.16
C ASN A 68 -0.02 11.91 2.12
N ILE A 69 -0.11 10.85 2.91
CA ILE A 69 -1.22 10.64 3.85
C ILE A 69 -0.70 10.55 5.29
N SER A 70 -1.51 11.01 6.24
CA SER A 70 -1.20 10.88 7.66
C SER A 70 -1.45 9.45 8.13
N PHE A 71 -0.91 9.11 9.31
CA PHE A 71 -1.25 7.86 9.99
C PHE A 71 -2.76 7.71 10.20
N GLU A 72 -3.44 8.76 10.65
CA GLU A 72 -4.89 8.77 10.81
C GLU A 72 -5.63 8.44 9.50
N THR A 73 -5.16 8.97 8.37
CA THR A 73 -5.74 8.61 7.06
C THR A 73 -5.49 7.14 6.72
N MET A 74 -4.28 6.61 6.99
CA MET A 74 -3.98 5.18 6.79
C MET A 74 -4.92 4.31 7.62
N TRP A 75 -5.06 4.62 8.91
CA TRP A 75 -5.97 3.94 9.83
C TRP A 75 -7.42 3.97 9.32
N ASN A 76 -7.95 5.16 9.01
CA ASN A 76 -9.33 5.31 8.55
C ASN A 76 -9.62 4.52 7.28
N LEU A 77 -8.69 4.52 6.31
CA LEU A 77 -8.83 3.74 5.08
C LEU A 77 -8.85 2.24 5.37
N THR A 78 -7.92 1.76 6.18
CA THR A 78 -7.80 0.35 6.55
C THR A 78 -9.03 -0.13 7.32
N SER A 79 -9.46 0.61 8.35
CA SER A 79 -10.61 0.26 9.18
C SER A 79 -11.93 0.32 8.42
N ALA A 80 -12.12 1.31 7.52
CA ALA A 80 -13.33 1.40 6.68
C ALA A 80 -13.51 0.20 5.73
N LEU A 81 -12.41 -0.49 5.43
CA LEU A 81 -12.40 -1.70 4.60
C LEU A 81 -12.41 -3.00 5.44
N GLY A 82 -12.46 -2.89 6.78
CA GLY A 82 -12.39 -4.02 7.70
C GLY A 82 -11.04 -4.74 7.69
N GLY A 83 -9.96 -4.05 7.32
CA GLY A 83 -8.60 -4.55 7.42
C GLY A 83 -7.94 -4.19 8.76
N GLU A 84 -6.71 -4.64 8.94
CA GLU A 84 -5.87 -4.35 10.12
C GLU A 84 -4.57 -3.66 9.69
N LEU A 85 -4.18 -2.60 10.40
CA LEU A 85 -2.96 -1.84 10.11
C LEU A 85 -1.81 -2.35 10.97
N PHE A 86 -0.80 -2.95 10.33
CA PHE A 86 0.43 -3.39 10.99
C PHE A 86 1.63 -2.52 10.56
N ILE A 87 2.34 -1.95 11.53
CA ILE A 87 3.54 -1.14 11.30
C ILE A 87 4.69 -1.71 12.14
N THR A 88 5.83 -1.95 11.49
CA THR A 88 7.04 -2.41 12.18
C THR A 88 8.29 -1.72 11.66
N ALA A 89 9.24 -1.45 12.57
CA ALA A 89 10.59 -1.04 12.20
C ALA A 89 11.42 -2.20 11.63
N LYS A 90 10.99 -3.45 11.85
CA LYS A 90 11.68 -4.69 11.43
C LYS A 90 11.18 -5.22 10.08
N GLY A 91 10.83 -4.34 9.14
CA GLY A 91 10.22 -4.74 7.86
C GLY A 91 11.03 -5.73 7.03
N LYS A 92 12.36 -5.83 7.22
CA LYS A 92 13.21 -6.85 6.58
C LYS A 92 12.88 -8.29 7.01
N ASN A 93 12.25 -8.45 8.17
CA ASN A 93 11.95 -9.74 8.77
C ASN A 93 10.44 -10.07 8.67
N VAL A 94 9.71 -9.35 7.82
CA VAL A 94 8.28 -9.55 7.62
C VAL A 94 8.05 -9.94 6.17
N ILE A 95 7.28 -11.01 6.00
CA ILE A 95 6.79 -11.47 4.70
C ILE A 95 5.26 -11.51 4.77
N GLU A 96 4.61 -11.03 3.72
CA GLU A 96 3.18 -11.23 3.53
C GLU A 96 2.99 -12.60 2.88
N LEU A 97 2.16 -13.44 3.50
CA LEU A 97 1.86 -14.78 3.02
C LEU A 97 0.50 -14.78 2.34
N SER A 98 0.35 -15.55 1.26
CA SER A 98 -0.97 -15.82 0.68
C SER A 98 -1.82 -16.67 1.65
N ASP A 99 -3.14 -16.56 1.54
CA ASP A 99 -4.06 -17.39 2.33
C ASP A 99 -3.74 -18.89 2.21
N GLU A 100 -3.40 -19.35 1.01
CA GLU A 100 -2.97 -20.72 0.77
C GLU A 100 -1.70 -21.09 1.53
N SER A 101 -0.71 -20.17 1.57
CA SER A 101 0.54 -20.38 2.30
C SER A 101 0.30 -20.41 3.81
N VAL A 102 -0.59 -19.54 4.30
CA VAL A 102 -1.02 -19.52 5.71
C VAL A 102 -1.69 -20.84 6.09
N GLU A 103 -2.61 -21.34 5.26
CA GLU A 103 -3.29 -22.61 5.51
C GLU A 103 -2.34 -23.82 5.49
N LYS A 104 -1.38 -23.84 4.57
CA LYS A 104 -0.32 -24.87 4.57
C LYS A 104 0.53 -24.80 5.85
N LEU A 105 0.92 -23.61 6.27
CA LEU A 105 1.70 -23.40 7.50
C LEU A 105 0.94 -23.87 8.74
N LYS A 106 -0.35 -23.53 8.86
CA LYS A 106 -1.19 -23.99 9.97
C LYS A 106 -1.24 -25.52 10.06
N LYS A 107 -1.32 -26.22 8.92
CA LYS A 107 -1.33 -27.70 8.87
C LYS A 107 -0.01 -28.35 9.27
N LEU A 108 1.11 -27.64 9.15
CA LEU A 108 2.44 -28.12 9.54
C LEU A 108 2.74 -27.88 11.03
N LEU A 109 1.97 -27.02 11.68
CA LEU A 109 2.13 -26.63 13.09
C LEU A 109 1.20 -27.40 14.04
N ILE A 110 0.44 -28.36 13.51
CA ILE A 110 -0.41 -29.32 14.24
C ILE A 110 0.25 -30.69 14.12
#